data_AF-A0A367JST0-F1
#
_entry.id   AF-A0A367JST0-F1
#
_cell.length_a   1.000
_cell.length_b   1.000
_cell.length_c   1.000
_cell.angle_alpha   90.00
_cell.angle_beta   90.00
_cell.angle_gamma   90.00
#
_symmetry.space_group_name_H-M   'P 1'
#
loop_
_entity.id
_entity.type
_entity.pdbx_description
1 polymer ?
#
loop_
_entity_poly.entity_id
_entity_poly.type
_entity_poly.pdbx_seq_one_letter_code
_entity_poly.pdbx_strand_id
1 'polypeptide(L)'
;KASELEDYTEEIPNGSLREAVEKEALDYVNDHYPNGVCTVHATENNEIAIAIVDNKYNPNNFWNGRWLASWIYDTQSGSLKGATKVNVHYYEDGNVQLNADKTFEAQVTKVDDEAQLAKSLLKQIASIDRGYQNTMNESYSELADDTFKCLRRALPMTRNKLDWNKIMNYKIGNELSQK
;
A
#
# COMPACT_ATOMS: atom_id res chain seq x y z
N LYS A 1 23.51 -12.65 5.50
CA LYS A 1 23.15 -13.78 4.60
C LYS A 1 22.75 -14.94 5.50
N ALA A 2 21.74 -15.72 5.12
CA ALA A 2 21.45 -16.98 5.80
C ALA A 2 22.66 -17.94 5.67
N SER A 3 22.88 -18.76 6.69
CA SER A 3 23.92 -19.80 6.77
C SER A 3 23.29 -21.06 7.39
N GLU A 4 23.95 -22.21 7.23
CA GLU A 4 23.52 -23.48 7.84
C GLU A 4 22.13 -23.93 7.37
N LEU A 5 21.96 -24.01 6.05
CA LEU A 5 20.72 -24.54 5.46
C LEU A 5 20.66 -26.05 5.68
N GLU A 6 19.52 -26.51 6.19
CA GLU A 6 19.17 -27.92 6.34
C GLU A 6 17.96 -28.24 5.49
N ASP A 7 17.87 -29.50 5.05
CA ASP A 7 16.72 -29.97 4.27
C ASP A 7 15.50 -30.10 5.19
N TYR A 8 14.37 -29.54 4.75
CA TYR A 8 13.09 -29.70 5.41
C TYR A 8 12.26 -30.76 4.66
N THR A 9 11.99 -31.89 5.31
CA THR A 9 11.38 -33.07 4.67
C THR A 9 10.00 -33.44 5.22
N GLU A 10 9.44 -32.66 6.14
CA GLU A 10 8.10 -32.94 6.67
C GLU A 10 7.02 -32.70 5.61
N GLU A 11 5.97 -33.51 5.63
CA GLU A 11 4.82 -33.30 4.74
C GLU A 11 4.12 -31.98 5.08
N ILE A 12 4.08 -31.10 4.10
CA ILE A 12 3.39 -29.82 4.21
C ILE A 12 1.91 -30.04 3.86
N PRO A 13 0.97 -29.70 4.76
CA PRO A 13 -0.46 -29.71 4.43
C PRO A 13 -0.74 -28.87 3.19
N ASN A 14 -1.54 -29.38 2.25
CA ASN A 14 -1.82 -28.70 0.97
C ASN A 14 -0.56 -28.30 0.16
N GLY A 15 0.53 -29.09 0.26
CA GLY A 15 1.81 -28.78 -0.39
C GLY A 15 1.70 -28.53 -1.90
N SER A 16 0.90 -29.31 -2.61
CA SER A 16 0.66 -29.16 -4.06
C SER A 16 -0.01 -27.82 -4.40
N LEU A 17 -1.08 -27.45 -3.69
CA LEU A 17 -1.72 -26.14 -3.84
C LEU A 17 -0.76 -25.00 -3.48
N ARG A 18 0.02 -25.14 -2.39
CA ARG A 18 1.01 -24.15 -1.96
C ARG A 18 2.06 -23.90 -3.05
N GLU A 19 2.58 -24.97 -3.67
CA GLU A 19 3.52 -24.88 -4.80
C GLU A 19 2.90 -24.20 -6.02
N ALA A 20 1.65 -24.54 -6.35
CA ALA A 20 0.93 -23.90 -7.45
C ALA A 20 0.75 -22.38 -7.22
N VAL A 21 0.38 -22.00 -5.99
CA VAL A 21 0.25 -20.60 -5.58
C VAL A 21 1.58 -19.88 -5.58
N GLU A 22 2.66 -20.51 -5.10
CA GLU A 22 4.00 -19.92 -5.12
C GLU A 22 4.48 -19.60 -6.52
N LYS A 23 4.26 -20.52 -7.47
CA LYS A 23 4.62 -20.30 -8.87
C LYS A 23 3.92 -19.06 -9.44
N GLU A 24 2.60 -18.98 -9.29
CA GLU A 24 1.82 -17.84 -9.81
C GLU A 24 2.14 -16.54 -9.04
N ALA A 25 2.45 -16.62 -7.74
CA ALA A 25 2.87 -15.47 -6.94
C ALA A 25 4.23 -14.93 -7.39
N LEU A 26 5.19 -15.79 -7.70
CA LEU A 26 6.49 -15.38 -8.23
C LEU A 26 6.34 -14.66 -9.58
N ASP A 27 5.51 -15.20 -10.48
CA ASP A 27 5.23 -14.56 -11.77
C ASP A 27 4.57 -13.18 -11.57
N TYR A 28 3.54 -13.10 -10.71
CA TYR A 28 2.90 -11.82 -10.35
C TYR A 28 3.89 -10.80 -9.78
N VAL A 29 4.76 -11.24 -8.87
CA VAL A 29 5.73 -10.37 -8.20
C VAL A 29 6.76 -9.83 -9.19
N ASN A 30 7.30 -10.68 -10.06
CA ASN A 30 8.26 -10.28 -11.08
C ASN A 30 7.68 -9.22 -12.05
N ASP A 31 6.38 -9.31 -12.34
CA ASP A 31 5.72 -8.37 -13.25
C ASP A 31 5.39 -7.01 -12.61
N HIS A 32 5.14 -6.97 -11.30
CA HIS A 32 4.56 -5.78 -10.64
C HIS A 32 5.48 -5.11 -9.61
N TYR A 33 6.50 -5.81 -9.11
CA TYR A 33 7.37 -5.35 -8.02
C TYR A 33 8.84 -5.44 -8.44
N PRO A 34 9.48 -4.31 -8.83
CA PRO A 34 10.82 -4.32 -9.40
C PRO A 34 11.91 -5.01 -8.56
N ASN A 35 11.81 -4.95 -7.22
CA ASN A 35 12.69 -5.69 -6.32
C ASN A 35 11.88 -6.56 -5.34
N GLY A 36 10.70 -6.98 -5.79
CA GLY A 36 9.78 -7.75 -4.99
C GLY A 36 10.31 -9.14 -4.67
N VAL A 37 9.98 -9.61 -3.48
CA VAL A 37 10.13 -11.00 -3.07
C VAL A 37 8.81 -11.48 -2.49
N CYS A 38 8.51 -12.76 -2.65
CA CYS A 38 7.38 -13.38 -1.97
C CYS A 38 7.76 -14.68 -1.29
N THR A 39 6.98 -15.04 -0.28
CA THR A 39 6.98 -16.36 0.33
C THR A 39 5.55 -16.87 0.46
N VAL A 40 5.37 -18.18 0.25
CA VAL A 40 4.07 -18.85 0.36
C VAL A 40 4.20 -20.03 1.31
N HIS A 41 3.36 -20.03 2.34
CA HIS A 41 3.33 -21.05 3.39
C HIS A 41 1.94 -21.65 3.49
N ALA A 42 1.86 -22.94 3.77
CA ALA A 42 0.63 -23.56 4.22
C ALA A 42 0.62 -23.60 5.76
N THR A 43 -0.55 -23.37 6.35
CA THR A 43 -0.76 -23.42 7.80
C THR A 43 -1.42 -24.73 8.21
N GLU A 44 -1.32 -25.08 9.49
CA GLU A 44 -1.99 -26.24 10.08
C GLU A 44 -3.53 -26.17 9.96
N ASN A 45 -4.08 -24.97 9.78
CA ASN A 45 -5.52 -24.72 9.67
C ASN A 45 -6.07 -24.89 8.24
N ASN A 46 -5.32 -25.49 7.32
CA ASN A 46 -5.63 -25.55 5.89
C ASN A 46 -5.75 -24.16 5.25
N GLU A 47 -4.90 -23.21 5.64
CA GLU A 47 -4.83 -21.90 5.00
C GLU A 47 -3.53 -21.77 4.21
N ILE A 48 -3.57 -20.98 3.13
CA ILE A 48 -2.39 -20.57 2.38
C ILE A 48 -2.08 -19.11 2.73
N ALA A 49 -0.94 -18.90 3.36
CA ALA A 49 -0.40 -17.58 3.68
C ALA A 49 0.58 -17.13 2.60
N ILE A 50 0.38 -15.93 2.07
CA ILE A 50 1.22 -15.32 1.03
C ILE A 50 1.75 -14.01 1.62
N ALA A 51 3.06 -13.81 1.60
CA ALA A 51 3.69 -12.55 1.96
C ALA A 51 4.46 -12.02 0.74
N ILE A 52 4.24 -10.74 0.41
CA ILE A 52 4.91 -10.02 -0.67
C ILE A 52 5.56 -8.78 -0.07
N VAL A 53 6.82 -8.57 -0.40
CA VAL A 53 7.62 -7.44 0.09
C VAL A 53 8.39 -6.84 -1.07
N ASP A 54 8.27 -5.53 -1.27
CA ASP A 54 9.18 -4.77 -2.14
C ASP A 54 9.74 -3.58 -1.38
N ASN A 55 11.05 -3.41 -1.49
CA ASN A 55 11.77 -2.34 -0.82
C ASN A 55 12.60 -1.58 -1.85
N LYS A 56 12.59 -0.25 -1.71
CA LYS A 56 13.49 0.62 -2.47
C LYS A 56 14.14 1.61 -1.52
N TYR A 57 15.44 1.43 -1.33
CA TYR A 57 16.27 2.31 -0.52
C TYR A 57 17.15 3.16 -1.44
N ASN A 58 17.00 4.47 -1.38
CA ASN A 58 17.78 5.39 -2.19
C ASN A 58 18.35 6.53 -1.31
N PRO A 59 19.26 6.19 -0.38
CA PRO A 59 19.72 7.12 0.63
C PRO A 59 20.46 8.34 0.05
N ASN A 60 21.14 8.16 -1.09
CA ASN A 60 21.81 9.24 -1.81
C ASN A 60 20.84 10.30 -2.34
N ASN A 61 19.56 9.94 -2.52
CA ASN A 61 18.49 10.85 -2.90
C ASN A 61 17.51 11.09 -1.75
N PHE A 62 17.93 10.79 -0.50
CA PHE A 62 17.19 11.07 0.72
C PHE A 62 15.77 10.46 0.79
N TRP A 63 15.55 9.29 0.19
CA TRP A 63 14.25 8.63 0.32
C TRP A 63 14.31 7.11 0.34
N ASN A 64 13.32 6.53 1.01
CA ASN A 64 13.11 5.10 1.11
C ASN A 64 11.62 4.78 0.99
N GLY A 65 11.31 3.64 0.37
CA GLY A 65 9.95 3.12 0.22
C GLY A 65 9.89 1.63 0.52
N ARG A 66 8.77 1.20 1.10
CA ARG A 66 8.47 -0.20 1.39
C ARG A 66 7.00 -0.48 1.14
N TRP A 67 6.74 -1.57 0.43
CA TRP A 67 5.43 -2.18 0.28
C TRP A 67 5.45 -3.55 0.94
N LEU A 68 4.49 -3.79 1.83
CA LEU A 68 4.25 -5.10 2.46
C LEU A 68 2.80 -5.48 2.17
N ALA A 69 2.59 -6.63 1.54
CA ALA A 69 1.26 -7.21 1.41
C ALA A 69 1.28 -8.62 2.00
N SER A 70 0.28 -8.94 2.82
CA SER A 70 0.09 -10.25 3.42
C SER A 70 -1.32 -10.72 3.14
N TRP A 71 -1.47 -11.97 2.73
CA TRP A 71 -2.73 -12.59 2.39
C TRP A 71 -2.87 -13.93 3.08
N ILE A 72 -4.07 -14.25 3.54
CA ILE A 72 -4.45 -15.55 4.09
C ILE A 72 -5.66 -16.02 3.31
N TYR A 73 -5.49 -17.13 2.60
CA TYR A 73 -6.56 -17.82 1.88
C TYR A 73 -6.97 -19.07 2.64
N ASP A 74 -8.21 -19.13 3.09
CA ASP A 74 -8.80 -20.30 3.73
C ASP A 74 -9.35 -21.25 2.65
N THR A 75 -8.73 -22.44 2.54
CA THR A 75 -9.11 -23.43 1.52
C THR A 75 -10.49 -24.06 1.77
N GLN A 76 -10.99 -24.03 3.01
CA GLN A 76 -12.27 -24.60 3.41
C GLN A 76 -13.44 -23.64 3.26
N SER A 77 -13.22 -22.33 3.41
CA SER A 77 -14.28 -21.33 3.16
C SER A 77 -14.19 -20.67 1.80
N GLY A 78 -13.00 -20.63 1.17
CA GLY A 78 -12.73 -19.80 -0.02
C GLY A 78 -12.50 -18.32 0.34
N SER A 79 -12.42 -18.00 1.62
CA SER A 79 -12.22 -16.65 2.12
C SER A 79 -10.79 -16.20 1.91
N LEU A 80 -10.63 -14.98 1.40
CA LEU A 80 -9.34 -14.33 1.21
C LEU A 80 -9.30 -13.07 2.07
N LYS A 81 -8.39 -13.04 3.03
CA LYS A 81 -8.11 -11.87 3.87
C LYS A 81 -6.76 -11.31 3.53
N GLY A 82 -6.69 -10.00 3.32
CA GLY A 82 -5.49 -9.29 2.95
C GLY A 82 -5.18 -8.14 3.89
N ALA A 83 -3.91 -7.78 3.98
CA ALA A 83 -3.48 -6.52 4.56
C ALA A 83 -2.30 -5.99 3.76
N THR A 84 -2.37 -4.71 3.39
CA THR A 84 -1.29 -4.01 2.71
C THR A 84 -0.85 -2.83 3.56
N LYS A 85 0.47 -2.68 3.70
CA LYS A 85 1.14 -1.58 4.39
C LYS A 85 2.15 -0.94 3.47
N VAL A 86 2.09 0.38 3.36
CA VAL A 86 2.97 1.18 2.52
C VAL A 86 3.63 2.24 3.39
N ASN A 87 4.95 2.22 3.42
CA ASN A 87 5.75 3.20 4.11
C ASN A 87 6.66 3.93 3.13
N VAL A 88 6.61 5.25 3.13
CA VAL A 88 7.55 6.09 2.37
C VAL A 88 8.12 7.14 3.30
N HIS A 89 9.42 7.37 3.20
CA HIS A 89 10.12 8.37 4.00
C HIS A 89 11.04 9.18 3.09
N TYR A 90 10.81 10.49 3.04
CA TYR A 90 11.65 11.47 2.34
C TYR A 90 12.22 12.45 3.37
N TYR A 91 13.53 12.71 3.28
CA TYR A 91 14.25 13.45 4.31
C TYR A 91 15.32 14.42 3.78
N GLU A 92 15.11 14.97 2.58
CA GLU A 92 15.92 16.09 2.09
C GLU A 92 15.35 17.40 2.67
N ASP A 93 16.18 18.15 3.41
CA ASP A 93 15.80 19.45 4.01
C ASP A 93 14.52 19.45 4.87
N GLY A 94 14.13 18.27 5.37
CA GLY A 94 12.90 18.05 6.11
C GLY A 94 12.73 16.58 6.49
N ASN A 95 11.56 16.23 7.03
CA ASN A 95 11.18 14.84 7.28
C ASN A 95 9.68 14.69 6.96
N VAL A 96 9.38 13.96 5.91
CA VAL A 96 8.02 13.67 5.45
C VAL A 96 7.85 12.16 5.33
N GLN A 97 6.79 11.64 5.95
CA GLN A 97 6.50 10.21 5.97
C GLN A 97 5.06 9.94 5.53
N LEU A 98 4.90 8.90 4.71
CA LEU A 98 3.64 8.23 4.45
C LEU A 98 3.63 6.92 5.24
N ASN A 99 2.58 6.70 6.02
CA ASN A 99 2.25 5.42 6.61
C ASN A 99 0.79 5.11 6.25
N ALA A 100 0.59 4.19 5.32
CA ALA A 100 -0.73 3.80 4.84
C ALA A 100 -0.95 2.31 5.05
N ASP A 101 -2.01 1.96 5.77
CA ASP A 101 -2.39 0.59 6.07
C ASP A 101 -3.83 0.36 5.61
N LYS A 102 -4.09 -0.78 4.97
CA LYS A 102 -5.45 -1.18 4.59
C LYS A 102 -5.63 -2.69 4.67
N THR A 103 -6.76 -3.12 5.20
CA THR A 103 -7.18 -4.52 5.20
C THR A 103 -8.23 -4.76 4.11
N PHE A 104 -8.28 -6.00 3.63
CA PHE A 104 -9.15 -6.44 2.56
C PHE A 104 -9.79 -7.78 2.91
N GLU A 105 -11.02 -7.95 2.46
CA GLU A 105 -11.72 -9.23 2.50
C GLU A 105 -12.33 -9.49 1.12
N ALA A 106 -12.16 -10.70 0.62
CA ALA A 106 -12.69 -11.16 -0.64
C ALA A 106 -13.07 -12.64 -0.54
N GLN A 107 -13.77 -13.13 -1.55
CA GLN A 107 -14.10 -14.54 -1.70
C GLN A 107 -13.57 -15.00 -3.05
N VAL A 108 -12.88 -16.14 -3.06
CA VAL A 108 -12.37 -16.77 -4.28
C VAL A 108 -13.23 -18.00 -4.56
N THR A 109 -13.74 -18.09 -5.78
CA THR A 109 -14.52 -19.26 -6.20
C THR A 109 -13.61 -20.48 -6.20
N LYS A 110 -14.03 -21.51 -5.48
CA LYS A 110 -13.30 -22.77 -5.42
C LYS A 110 -13.41 -23.52 -6.73
N VAL A 111 -12.29 -24.10 -7.14
CA VAL A 111 -12.16 -24.95 -8.32
C VAL A 111 -11.36 -26.17 -7.89
N ASP A 112 -11.73 -27.35 -8.38
CA ASP A 112 -11.07 -28.62 -8.02
C ASP A 112 -9.63 -28.70 -8.59
N ASP A 113 -9.35 -27.96 -9.66
CA ASP A 113 -8.01 -27.84 -10.24
C ASP A 113 -7.19 -26.78 -9.48
N GLU A 114 -6.20 -27.24 -8.73
CA GLU A 114 -5.31 -26.41 -7.91
C GLU A 114 -4.57 -25.35 -8.72
N ALA A 115 -4.20 -25.65 -9.97
CA ALA A 115 -3.49 -24.69 -10.82
C ALA A 115 -4.42 -23.55 -11.27
N GLN A 116 -5.69 -23.85 -11.55
CA GLN A 116 -6.70 -22.83 -11.86
C GLN A 116 -7.10 -22.02 -10.63
N LEU A 117 -7.15 -22.67 -9.47
CA LEU A 117 -7.41 -22.00 -8.20
C LEU A 117 -6.29 -20.99 -7.87
N ALA A 118 -5.03 -21.38 -8.00
CA ALA A 118 -3.88 -20.50 -7.81
C ALA A 118 -3.94 -19.26 -8.71
N LYS A 119 -4.22 -19.44 -10.00
CA LYS A 119 -4.41 -18.34 -10.97
C LYS A 119 -5.55 -17.40 -10.58
N SER A 120 -6.68 -17.96 -10.17
CA SER A 120 -7.85 -17.18 -9.77
C SER A 120 -7.58 -16.38 -8.49
N LEU A 121 -6.88 -16.99 -7.53
CA LEU A 121 -6.44 -16.37 -6.29
C LEU A 121 -5.52 -15.17 -6.57
N LEU A 122 -4.44 -15.37 -7.34
CA LEU A 122 -3.49 -14.30 -7.64
C LEU A 122 -4.12 -13.20 -8.50
N LYS A 123 -5.02 -13.54 -9.43
CA LYS A 123 -5.79 -12.54 -10.19
C LYS A 123 -6.66 -11.66 -9.27
N GLN A 124 -7.28 -12.25 -8.25
CA GLN A 124 -8.06 -11.51 -7.26
C GLN A 124 -7.16 -10.58 -6.44
N ILE A 125 -6.01 -11.08 -5.96
CA ILE A 125 -5.01 -10.29 -5.24
C ILE A 125 -4.52 -9.11 -6.10
N ALA A 126 -4.14 -9.36 -7.36
CA ALA A 126 -3.66 -8.34 -8.28
C ALA A 126 -4.72 -7.24 -8.55
N SER A 127 -5.99 -7.62 -8.64
CA SER A 127 -7.10 -6.67 -8.80
C SER A 127 -7.24 -5.77 -7.56
N ILE A 128 -7.13 -6.34 -6.36
CA ILE A 128 -7.23 -5.58 -5.10
C ILE A 128 -6.02 -4.65 -4.92
N ASP A 129 -4.80 -5.15 -5.13
CA ASP A 129 -3.57 -4.36 -5.05
C ASP A 129 -3.61 -3.16 -6.02
N ARG A 130 -4.01 -3.41 -7.27
CA ARG A 130 -4.18 -2.34 -8.29
C ARG A 130 -5.23 -1.32 -7.85
N GLY A 131 -6.37 -1.80 -7.35
CA GLY A 131 -7.43 -0.92 -6.83
C GLY A 131 -6.91 -0.03 -5.70
N TYR A 132 -6.17 -0.61 -4.75
CA TYR A 132 -5.61 0.14 -3.63
C TYR A 132 -4.56 1.16 -4.08
N GLN A 133 -3.67 0.80 -5.00
CA GLN A 133 -2.69 1.72 -5.57
C GLN A 133 -3.37 2.92 -6.25
N ASN A 134 -4.42 2.68 -7.04
CA ASN A 134 -5.18 3.74 -7.69
C ASN A 134 -5.86 4.65 -6.66
N THR A 135 -6.52 4.08 -5.66
CA THR A 135 -7.15 4.87 -4.57
C THR A 135 -6.12 5.73 -3.84
N MET A 136 -4.91 5.23 -3.55
CA MET A 136 -3.87 6.05 -2.93
C MET A 136 -3.46 7.24 -3.80
N ASN A 137 -3.31 7.04 -5.11
CA ASN A 137 -2.97 8.12 -6.05
C ASN A 137 -4.09 9.18 -6.11
N GLU A 138 -5.35 8.75 -6.12
CA GLU A 138 -6.51 9.64 -6.08
C GLU A 138 -6.58 10.44 -4.77
N SER A 139 -6.40 9.77 -3.62
CA SER A 139 -6.36 10.44 -2.31
C SER A 139 -5.25 11.49 -2.23
N TYR A 140 -4.08 11.23 -2.82
CA TYR A 140 -3.01 12.23 -2.88
C TYR A 140 -3.38 13.46 -3.71
N SER A 141 -4.10 13.25 -4.82
CA SER A 141 -4.59 14.34 -5.66
C SER A 141 -5.62 15.19 -4.90
N GLU A 142 -6.54 14.55 -4.17
CA GLU A 142 -7.54 15.22 -3.33
C GLU A 142 -6.90 16.02 -2.18
N LEU A 143 -5.92 15.45 -1.48
CA LEU A 143 -5.18 16.13 -0.41
C LEU A 143 -4.51 17.41 -0.92
N ALA A 144 -3.89 17.34 -2.11
CA ALA A 144 -3.23 18.49 -2.74
C ALA A 144 -4.23 19.59 -3.14
N ASP A 145 -5.39 19.20 -3.67
CA ASP A 145 -6.32 20.15 -4.26
C ASP A 145 -7.32 20.77 -3.28
N ASP A 146 -7.69 20.06 -2.22
CA ASP A 146 -8.67 20.53 -1.26
C ASP A 146 -8.08 20.70 0.14
N THR A 147 -7.65 19.59 0.77
CA THR A 147 -7.30 19.58 2.20
C THR A 147 -6.19 20.56 2.54
N PHE A 148 -5.07 20.55 1.79
CA PHE A 148 -3.97 21.49 2.07
C PHE A 148 -4.34 22.94 1.77
N LYS A 149 -5.20 23.21 0.78
CA LYS A 149 -5.68 24.57 0.47
C LYS A 149 -6.62 25.10 1.56
N CYS A 150 -7.40 24.21 2.17
CA CYS A 150 -8.25 24.53 3.32
C CYS A 150 -7.44 24.86 4.58
N LEU A 151 -6.29 24.21 4.79
CA LEU A 151 -5.37 24.55 5.88
C LEU A 151 -4.68 25.90 5.67
N ARG A 152 -4.10 26.12 4.49
CA ARG A 152 -3.44 27.37 4.14
C ARG A 152 -3.53 27.64 2.65
N ARG A 153 -4.19 28.74 2.31
CA ARG A 153 -4.25 29.22 0.93
C ARG A 153 -2.89 29.73 0.48
N ALA A 154 -2.52 29.48 -0.78
CA ALA A 154 -1.32 30.05 -1.39
C ALA A 154 -1.39 31.59 -1.45
N LEU A 155 -2.59 32.15 -1.66
CA LEU A 155 -2.87 33.58 -1.61
C LEU A 155 -4.12 33.87 -0.78
N PRO A 156 -4.19 35.05 -0.14
CA PRO A 156 -5.42 35.57 0.46
C PRO A 156 -6.61 35.53 -0.51
N MET A 157 -7.84 35.65 0.01
CA MET A 157 -9.07 35.69 -0.80
C MET A 157 -9.03 36.75 -1.89
N THR A 158 -8.33 37.87 -1.64
CA THR A 158 -8.11 38.97 -2.59
C THR A 158 -7.23 38.61 -3.78
N ARG A 159 -6.61 37.41 -3.78
CA ARG A 159 -5.66 36.93 -4.81
C ARG A 159 -4.44 37.84 -5.02
N ASN A 160 -4.09 38.61 -4.00
CA ASN A 160 -2.90 39.47 -3.97
C ASN A 160 -2.06 39.16 -2.73
N LYS A 161 -0.74 39.36 -2.81
CA LYS A 161 0.12 39.32 -1.61
C LYS A 161 -0.34 40.38 -0.61
N LEU A 162 -0.13 40.11 0.67
CA LEU A 162 -0.47 41.06 1.73
C LEU A 162 0.34 42.34 1.56
N ASP A 163 -0.36 43.47 1.57
CA ASP A 163 0.24 44.79 1.62
C ASP A 163 0.46 45.16 3.09
N TRP A 164 1.70 44.97 3.55
CA TRP A 164 2.09 45.24 4.93
C TRP A 164 1.88 46.70 5.34
N ASN A 165 2.03 47.66 4.41
CA ASN A 165 1.80 49.08 4.69
C ASN A 165 0.32 49.36 4.96
N LYS A 166 -0.58 48.70 4.22
CA LYS A 166 -2.01 48.80 4.48
C LYS A 166 -2.37 48.17 5.83
N ILE A 167 -1.85 46.98 6.14
CA ILE A 167 -2.15 46.29 7.40
C ILE A 167 -1.75 47.12 8.63
N MET A 168 -0.58 47.77 8.60
CA MET A 168 -0.11 48.59 9.72
C MET A 168 -0.96 49.85 9.96
N ASN A 169 -1.59 50.38 8.92
CA ASN A 169 -2.34 51.64 8.96
C ASN A 169 -3.87 51.45 9.02
N TYR A 170 -4.38 50.24 8.76
CA TYR A 170 -5.82 49.97 8.72
C TYR A 170 -6.40 49.84 10.15
N LYS A 171 -7.23 50.80 10.57
CA LYS A 171 -8.00 50.71 11.83
C LYS A 171 -9.36 50.07 11.58
N ILE A 172 -9.40 48.73 11.61
CA ILE A 172 -10.60 47.91 11.37
C ILE A 172 -11.79 48.29 12.28
N GLY A 173 -11.52 48.76 13.50
CA GLY A 173 -12.57 49.10 14.48
C GLY A 173 -13.48 50.28 14.08
N ASN A 174 -12.99 51.23 13.28
CA ASN A 174 -13.80 52.42 12.93
C ASN A 174 -14.77 52.16 11.76
N GLU A 175 -14.45 51.22 10.85
CA GLU A 175 -15.31 50.91 9.70
C GLU A 175 -16.41 49.89 10.03
N LEU A 176 -16.21 49.04 11.05
CA LEU A 176 -17.24 48.11 11.55
C LEU A 176 -18.32 48.83 12.38
N SER A 177 -17.99 49.96 13.00
CA SER A 177 -18.95 50.79 13.77
C SER A 177 -19.82 51.70 12.90
N GLN A 178 -19.49 51.86 11.62
CA GLN A 178 -20.25 52.71 10.67
C GLN A 178 -21.21 51.91 9.78
N LYS A 179 -21.45 50.63 10.09
CA LYS A 179 -22.51 49.82 9.48
C LYS A 179 -23.68 49.63 10.42
#